data_AF-A0A2E3DHI9-F1
#
_entry.id   AF-A0A2E3DHI9-F1
#
_cell.length_a   1.000
_cell.length_b   1.000
_cell.length_c   1.000
_cell.angle_alpha   90.00
_cell.angle_beta   90.00
_cell.angle_gamma   90.00
#
_symmetry.space_group_name_H-M   'P 1'
#
loop_
_entity.id
_entity.type
_entity.pdbx_description
1 polymer ?
#
loop_
_entity_poly.entity_id
_entity_poly.type
_entity_poly.pdbx_seq_one_letter_code
_entity_poly.pdbx_strand_id
1 'polypeptide(L)'
;MSQFSNDYELVNGFEMHEESPEHFHIPHDLLKKYLSVGQFVELRVDSPRFSSHPDAPQGCTCPVCNGEASKPIIGHPFPLSLINVQGDSLPSRGWGEDFWVQIVIRDGDQLQGRVDNHLYEKKLHEIEFNSIIDFTLDHVLAVHPIHREQLVLSMTPEEVKEFAVWLGTLRDD
;
A
#
# COMPACT_ATOMS: atom_id res chain seq x y z
N MET A 1 -9.56 -4.32 -14.09
CA MET A 1 -8.64 -4.71 -13.01
C MET A 1 -7.28 -4.93 -13.64
N SER A 2 -6.25 -4.32 -13.07
CA SER A 2 -4.88 -4.40 -13.56
C SER A 2 -4.30 -5.75 -13.17
N GLN A 3 -4.17 -6.65 -14.14
CA GLN A 3 -3.50 -7.94 -13.94
C GLN A 3 -2.05 -7.81 -14.39
N PHE A 4 -1.13 -8.26 -13.54
CA PHE A 4 0.30 -8.22 -13.79
C PHE A 4 0.85 -9.61 -14.14
N SER A 5 2.11 -9.66 -14.54
CA SER A 5 2.79 -10.92 -14.85
C SER A 5 2.76 -11.89 -13.66
N ASN A 6 2.80 -13.19 -13.96
CA ASN A 6 2.79 -14.27 -12.97
C ASN A 6 1.60 -14.25 -11.98
N ASP A 7 0.42 -13.86 -12.48
CA ASP A 7 -0.85 -13.78 -11.73
C ASP A 7 -0.76 -12.85 -10.52
N TYR A 8 0.11 -11.85 -10.57
CA TYR A 8 0.11 -10.79 -9.57
C TYR A 8 -1.05 -9.84 -9.84
N GLU A 9 -1.73 -9.42 -8.78
CA GLU A 9 -2.85 -8.48 -8.84
C GLU A 9 -2.74 -7.47 -7.70
N LEU A 10 -3.32 -6.28 -7.89
CA LEU A 10 -3.53 -5.38 -6.76
C LEU A 10 -4.58 -6.01 -5.86
N VAL A 11 -4.28 -6.10 -4.58
CA VAL A 11 -5.21 -6.68 -3.60
C VAL A 11 -6.21 -5.64 -3.11
N ASN A 12 -7.37 -6.12 -2.68
CA ASN A 12 -8.35 -5.30 -2.00
C ASN A 12 -7.94 -5.10 -0.53
N GLY A 13 -7.86 -3.85 -0.08
CA GLY A 13 -7.49 -3.52 1.29
C GLY A 13 -8.46 -4.02 2.34
N PHE A 14 -9.75 -4.16 1.99
CA PHE A 14 -10.74 -4.78 2.87
C PHE A 14 -10.48 -6.27 3.04
N GLU A 15 -10.21 -7.00 1.96
CA GLU A 15 -9.90 -8.44 2.00
C GLU A 15 -8.62 -8.69 2.81
N MET A 16 -7.59 -7.88 2.62
CA MET A 16 -6.34 -7.97 3.39
C MET A 16 -6.52 -7.66 4.88
N HIS A 17 -7.37 -6.69 5.21
CA HIS A 17 -7.71 -6.39 6.60
C HIS A 17 -8.46 -7.56 7.25
N GLU A 18 -9.38 -8.22 6.55
CA GLU A 18 -10.06 -9.42 7.06
C GLU A 18 -9.09 -10.58 7.30
N GLU A 19 -8.10 -10.77 6.43
CA GLU A 19 -7.08 -11.82 6.59
C GLU A 19 -6.03 -11.50 7.66
N SER A 20 -5.68 -10.23 7.86
CA SER A 20 -4.58 -9.79 8.72
C SER A 20 -4.82 -8.39 9.29
N PRO A 21 -5.78 -8.23 10.21
CA PRO A 21 -6.25 -6.93 10.69
C PRO A 21 -5.20 -6.16 11.51
N GLU A 22 -4.24 -6.88 12.10
CA GLU A 22 -3.10 -6.35 12.86
C GLU A 22 -2.07 -5.65 11.95
N HIS A 23 -2.08 -5.94 10.65
CA HIS A 23 -1.07 -5.49 9.69
C HIS A 23 -1.63 -4.54 8.63
N PHE A 24 -2.85 -4.77 8.18
CA PHE A 24 -3.49 -3.95 7.15
C PHE A 24 -4.61 -3.15 7.78
N HIS A 25 -4.42 -1.85 7.99
CA HIS A 25 -5.49 -0.98 8.48
C HIS A 25 -6.22 -0.34 7.31
N ILE A 26 -7.54 -0.18 7.42
CA ILE A 26 -8.33 0.48 6.38
C ILE A 26 -8.34 1.99 6.65
N PRO A 27 -7.90 2.84 5.70
CA PRO A 27 -8.00 4.28 5.86
C PRO A 27 -9.47 4.68 5.95
N HIS A 28 -9.80 5.57 6.90
CA HIS A 28 -11.15 6.11 7.03
C HIS A 28 -11.66 6.67 5.69
N ASP A 29 -12.94 6.50 5.40
CA ASP A 29 -13.54 6.92 4.13
C ASP A 29 -13.33 8.41 3.85
N LEU A 30 -13.32 9.26 4.87
CA LEU A 30 -13.00 10.69 4.71
C LEU A 30 -11.58 10.93 4.19
N LEU A 31 -10.59 10.10 4.56
CA LEU A 31 -9.24 10.21 4.00
C LEU A 31 -9.24 9.83 2.51
N LYS A 32 -9.97 8.79 2.13
CA LYS A 32 -10.12 8.35 0.73
C LYS A 32 -10.91 9.37 -0.10
N LYS A 33 -11.95 9.97 0.47
CA LYS A 33 -12.80 11.00 -0.14
C LYS A 33 -11.97 12.19 -0.63
N TYR A 34 -11.02 12.66 0.18
CA TYR A 34 -10.22 13.84 -0.12
C TYR A 34 -8.90 13.57 -0.85
N LEU A 35 -8.69 12.35 -1.36
CA LEU A 35 -7.52 12.04 -2.18
C LEU A 35 -7.42 12.93 -3.42
N SER A 36 -6.22 13.35 -3.80
CA SER A 36 -6.03 14.23 -4.95
C SER A 36 -4.70 13.99 -5.66
N VAL A 37 -4.62 14.49 -6.89
CA VAL A 37 -3.40 14.44 -7.69
C VAL A 37 -2.23 15.03 -6.89
N GLY A 38 -1.09 14.33 -6.91
CA GLY A 38 0.12 14.69 -6.18
C GLY A 38 0.26 14.02 -4.82
N GLN A 39 -0.80 13.40 -4.29
CA GLN A 39 -0.75 12.70 -3.01
C GLN A 39 -0.25 11.27 -3.15
N PHE A 40 0.46 10.80 -2.11
CA PHE A 40 0.99 9.44 -2.01
C PHE A 40 0.03 8.51 -1.26
N VAL A 41 -0.22 7.36 -1.85
CA VAL A 41 -0.99 6.26 -1.25
C VAL A 41 -0.22 4.95 -1.35
N GLU A 42 -0.43 4.08 -0.37
CA GLU A 42 0.14 2.74 -0.34
C GLU A 42 -0.84 1.74 -0.96
N LEU A 43 -0.30 0.87 -1.83
CA LEU A 43 -0.99 -0.24 -2.47
C LEU A 43 -0.22 -1.52 -2.16
N ARG A 44 -0.85 -2.67 -2.38
CA ARG A 44 -0.17 -3.97 -2.32
C ARG A 44 -0.41 -4.75 -3.60
N VAL A 45 0.64 -5.39 -4.09
CA VAL A 45 0.57 -6.39 -5.15
C VAL A 45 0.85 -7.77 -4.55
N ASP A 46 0.07 -8.77 -4.90
CA ASP A 46 0.24 -10.13 -4.39
C ASP A 46 -0.14 -11.18 -5.43
N SER A 47 0.29 -12.44 -5.23
CA SER A 47 -0.02 -13.55 -6.12
C SER A 47 -0.37 -14.81 -5.32
N PRO A 48 -1.48 -15.50 -5.66
CA PRO A 48 -1.85 -16.75 -5.00
C PRO A 48 -0.89 -17.91 -5.32
N ARG A 49 -0.01 -17.75 -6.32
CA ARG A 49 0.90 -18.81 -6.78
C ARG A 49 2.12 -18.98 -5.90
N PHE A 50 2.56 -17.95 -5.19
CA PHE A 50 3.86 -17.94 -4.55
C PHE A 50 3.71 -17.96 -3.02
N SER A 51 3.64 -19.18 -2.51
CA SER A 51 3.88 -19.48 -1.10
C SER A 51 5.31 -19.97 -0.96
N SER A 52 5.97 -19.59 0.15
CA SER A 52 7.33 -19.99 0.57
C SER A 52 7.96 -21.17 -0.19
N HIS A 53 9.11 -20.94 -0.85
CA HIS A 53 9.97 -22.03 -1.34
C HIS A 53 10.28 -23.01 -0.18
N PRO A 54 10.44 -24.33 -0.40
CA PRO A 54 10.76 -25.29 0.67
C PRO A 54 12.02 -24.96 1.48
N ASP A 55 12.95 -24.23 0.86
CA ASP A 55 14.20 -23.73 1.49
C ASP A 55 14.07 -22.28 2.01
N ALA A 56 12.86 -21.73 2.10
CA ALA A 56 12.65 -20.44 2.74
C ALA A 56 13.00 -20.56 4.24
N PRO A 57 13.69 -19.57 4.83
CA PRO A 57 13.89 -19.54 6.28
C PRO A 57 12.53 -19.62 6.98
N GLN A 58 12.42 -20.14 8.20
CA GLN A 58 11.11 -20.23 8.87
C GLN A 58 10.46 -18.85 9.17
N GLY A 59 11.27 -17.78 9.21
CA GLY A 59 10.81 -16.40 9.41
C GLY A 59 11.26 -15.45 8.30
N CYS A 60 10.45 -14.43 8.05
CA CYS A 60 10.78 -13.32 7.16
C CYS A 60 11.94 -12.51 7.74
N THR A 61 12.87 -12.08 6.88
CA THR A 61 14.01 -11.23 7.28
C THR A 61 13.84 -9.77 6.83
N CYS A 62 12.66 -9.40 6.32
CA CYS A 62 12.40 -8.02 5.92
C CYS A 62 12.33 -7.11 7.17
N PRO A 63 12.68 -5.83 7.05
CA PRO A 63 12.67 -4.88 8.17
C PRO A 63 11.27 -4.54 8.68
N VAL A 64 10.20 -5.01 8.02
CA VAL A 64 8.81 -4.61 8.29
C VAL A 64 8.05 -5.62 9.15
N CYS A 65 8.10 -6.92 8.85
CA CYS A 65 7.16 -7.87 9.48
C CYS A 65 7.78 -8.87 10.46
N ASN A 66 9.03 -9.32 10.28
CA ASN A 66 9.60 -10.46 11.03
C ASN A 66 8.65 -11.68 11.16
N GLY A 67 7.70 -11.82 10.22
CA GLY A 67 6.57 -12.76 10.30
C GLY A 67 6.93 -14.17 9.82
N GLU A 68 5.97 -15.09 9.84
CA GLU A 68 6.17 -16.43 9.27
C GLU A 68 6.51 -16.33 7.78
N ALA A 69 7.54 -17.04 7.34
CA ALA A 69 8.03 -16.93 5.96
C ALA A 69 7.09 -17.52 4.89
N SER A 70 5.98 -18.14 5.33
CA SER A 70 4.91 -18.66 4.49
C SER A 70 4.13 -17.56 3.77
N LYS A 71 3.97 -16.38 4.40
CA LYS A 71 3.30 -15.17 3.85
C LYS A 71 3.95 -13.88 4.36
N PRO A 72 5.17 -13.55 3.92
CA PRO A 72 5.83 -12.34 4.37
C PRO A 72 5.20 -11.09 3.73
N ILE A 73 5.05 -10.06 4.55
CA ILE A 73 4.65 -8.71 4.13
C ILE A 73 5.93 -7.92 3.88
N ILE A 74 6.35 -7.82 2.62
CA ILE A 74 7.40 -6.87 2.26
C ILE A 74 6.75 -5.50 2.13
N GLY A 75 7.33 -4.47 2.74
CA GLY A 75 6.84 -3.10 2.59
C GLY A 75 7.96 -2.09 2.37
N HIS A 76 7.59 -0.95 1.80
CA HIS A 76 8.46 0.21 1.66
C HIS A 76 8.04 1.28 2.67
N PRO A 77 8.90 1.69 3.60
CA PRO A 77 8.48 2.59 4.67
C PRO A 77 8.12 4.00 4.17
N PHE A 78 8.67 4.41 3.01
CA PHE A 78 8.48 5.74 2.47
C PHE A 78 8.50 5.74 0.92
N PRO A 79 7.82 6.71 0.26
CA PRO A 79 8.03 7.01 -1.15
C PRO A 79 9.47 7.45 -1.41
N LEU A 80 10.13 6.94 -2.46
CA LEU A 80 11.54 7.28 -2.73
C LEU A 80 11.74 8.75 -3.09
N SER A 81 10.73 9.40 -3.67
CA SER A 81 10.81 10.84 -3.95
C SER A 81 10.88 11.70 -2.69
N LEU A 82 10.50 11.17 -1.53
CA LEU A 82 10.57 11.87 -0.24
C LEU A 82 11.89 11.61 0.50
N ILE A 83 12.57 10.50 0.24
CA ILE A 83 13.82 10.13 0.93
C ILE A 83 14.83 9.50 -0.02
N ASN A 84 16.05 10.05 -0.04
CA ASN A 84 17.13 9.56 -0.88
C ASN A 84 17.85 8.38 -0.20
N VAL A 85 17.20 7.22 -0.11
CA VAL A 85 17.79 5.98 0.42
C VAL A 85 18.00 4.99 -0.73
N GLN A 86 19.21 4.46 -0.84
CA GLN A 86 19.48 3.30 -1.70
C GLN A 86 18.87 2.07 -1.04
N GLY A 87 17.93 1.40 -1.72
CA GLY A 87 17.30 0.18 -1.20
C GLY A 87 18.30 -0.96 -1.08
N ASP A 88 18.20 -1.72 0.01
CA ASP A 88 18.96 -2.95 0.20
C ASP A 88 18.52 -4.02 -0.80
N SER A 89 19.44 -4.87 -1.29
CA SER A 89 19.03 -5.97 -2.17
C SER A 89 18.37 -7.09 -1.35
N LEU A 90 17.03 -7.18 -1.37
CA LEU A 90 16.32 -8.37 -0.91
C LEU A 90 16.27 -9.42 -2.04
N PRO A 91 16.47 -10.72 -1.72
CA PRO A 91 16.33 -11.79 -2.70
C PRO A 91 14.85 -11.93 -3.11
N SER A 92 14.60 -11.95 -4.43
CA SER A 92 13.28 -12.25 -5.01
C SER A 92 12.86 -13.69 -4.67
N ARG A 93 11.69 -13.83 -4.08
CA ARG A 93 11.12 -15.08 -3.55
C ARG A 93 9.64 -15.28 -3.88
N GLY A 94 9.05 -14.36 -4.66
CA GLY A 94 7.64 -14.44 -5.03
C GLY A 94 6.69 -13.89 -3.97
N TRP A 95 7.15 -12.97 -3.15
CA TRP A 95 6.32 -12.45 -2.07
C TRP A 95 5.40 -11.32 -2.56
N GLY A 96 4.33 -11.07 -1.80
CA GLY A 96 3.53 -9.86 -1.94
C GLY A 96 4.25 -8.65 -1.36
N GLU A 97 4.05 -7.50 -1.97
CA GLU A 97 4.84 -6.30 -1.71
C GLU A 97 3.94 -5.05 -1.63
N ASP A 98 4.08 -4.31 -0.53
CA ASP A 98 3.39 -3.03 -0.27
C ASP A 98 4.28 -1.89 -0.74
N PHE A 99 3.71 -0.95 -1.50
CA PHE A 99 4.48 0.12 -2.15
C PHE A 99 3.67 1.40 -2.33
N TRP A 100 4.41 2.51 -2.44
CA TRP A 100 3.86 3.84 -2.63
C TRP A 100 3.69 4.18 -4.10
N VAL A 101 2.56 4.80 -4.40
CA VAL A 101 2.30 5.47 -5.67
C VAL A 101 1.91 6.92 -5.43
N GLN A 102 2.32 7.81 -6.33
CA GLN A 102 1.80 9.17 -6.39
C GLN A 102 0.59 9.22 -7.32
N ILE A 103 -0.55 9.71 -6.85
CA ILE A 103 -1.75 9.88 -7.70
C ILE A 103 -1.44 10.90 -8.80
N VAL A 104 -1.61 10.50 -10.06
CA VAL A 104 -1.43 11.36 -11.24
C VAL A 104 -2.76 11.69 -11.94
N ILE A 105 -3.75 10.81 -11.84
CA ILE A 105 -5.13 11.04 -12.33
C ILE A 105 -6.12 10.54 -11.29
N ARG A 106 -7.23 11.25 -11.13
CA ARG A 106 -8.40 10.80 -10.38
C ARG A 106 -9.67 11.09 -11.17
N ASP A 107 -10.48 10.07 -11.40
CA ASP A 107 -11.82 10.15 -11.97
C ASP A 107 -12.80 9.37 -11.07
N GLY A 108 -13.46 10.10 -10.16
CA GLY A 108 -14.26 9.49 -9.09
C GLY A 108 -13.43 8.56 -8.21
N ASP A 109 -13.77 7.26 -8.28
CA ASP A 109 -13.11 6.19 -7.52
C ASP A 109 -12.03 5.45 -8.33
N GLN A 110 -11.86 5.80 -9.60
CA GLN A 110 -10.77 5.30 -10.45
C GLN A 110 -9.58 6.25 -10.36
N LEU A 111 -8.39 5.70 -10.12
CA LEU A 111 -7.16 6.46 -9.98
C LEU A 111 -6.06 5.88 -10.87
N GLN A 112 -5.18 6.77 -11.32
CA GLN A 112 -3.88 6.38 -11.86
C GLN A 112 -2.78 6.84 -10.93
N GLY A 113 -1.84 5.94 -10.67
CA GLY A 113 -0.72 6.17 -9.78
C GLY A 113 0.59 5.94 -10.49
N ARG A 114 1.55 6.83 -10.25
CA ARG A 114 2.94 6.62 -10.64
C ARG A 114 3.68 5.93 -9.52
N VAL A 115 4.26 4.77 -9.80
CA VAL A 115 5.02 3.96 -8.83
C VAL A 115 6.25 4.73 -8.35
N ASP A 116 6.37 4.90 -7.03
CA ASP A 116 7.41 5.72 -6.40
C ASP A 116 8.42 4.89 -5.58
N ASN A 117 8.38 3.56 -5.68
CA ASN A 117 9.37 2.66 -5.10
C ASN A 117 10.08 1.80 -6.15
N HIS A 118 11.29 1.35 -5.83
CA HIS A 118 11.95 0.26 -6.54
C HIS A 118 11.52 -1.05 -5.90
N LEU A 119 10.65 -1.79 -6.58
CA LEU A 119 10.09 -3.04 -6.04
C LEU A 119 11.10 -4.19 -6.12
N TYR A 120 11.16 -4.99 -5.07
CA TYR A 120 12.08 -6.11 -4.94
C TYR A 120 11.69 -7.26 -5.89
N GLU A 121 10.38 -7.49 -6.05
CA GLU A 121 9.83 -8.59 -6.84
C GLU A 121 9.54 -8.21 -8.29
N LYS A 122 10.04 -7.06 -8.77
CA LYS A 122 9.72 -6.51 -10.10
C LYS A 122 9.96 -7.45 -11.28
N LYS A 123 10.87 -8.42 -11.15
CA LYS A 123 11.11 -9.42 -12.21
C LYS A 123 9.96 -10.43 -12.34
N LEU A 124 9.09 -10.54 -11.33
CA LEU A 124 7.95 -11.44 -11.30
C LEU A 124 6.66 -10.74 -11.74
N HIS A 125 6.43 -9.51 -11.28
CA HIS A 125 5.18 -8.79 -11.59
C HIS A 125 5.36 -7.64 -12.60
N GLU A 126 6.58 -7.32 -13.03
CA GLU A 126 6.91 -6.29 -14.05
C GLU A 126 6.47 -4.85 -13.70
N ILE A 127 6.14 -4.58 -12.44
CA ILE A 127 5.84 -3.23 -11.97
C ILE A 127 7.17 -2.50 -11.75
N GLU A 128 7.46 -1.57 -12.65
CA GLU A 128 8.69 -0.77 -12.63
C GLU A 128 8.49 0.58 -11.93
N PHE A 129 9.57 1.12 -11.39
CA PHE A 129 9.60 2.49 -10.89
C PHE A 129 9.19 3.49 -11.99
N ASN A 130 8.42 4.51 -11.63
CA ASN A 130 7.78 5.48 -12.53
C ASN A 130 6.76 4.91 -13.52
N SER A 131 6.44 3.62 -13.48
CA SER A 131 5.32 3.09 -14.28
C SER A 131 3.99 3.66 -13.79
N ILE A 132 3.03 3.80 -14.70
CA ILE A 132 1.66 4.22 -14.36
C ILE A 132 0.79 2.97 -14.25
N ILE A 133 0.07 2.86 -13.15
CA ILE A 133 -0.88 1.76 -12.91
C ILE A 133 -2.27 2.32 -12.57
N ASP A 134 -3.30 1.62 -13.04
CA ASP A 134 -4.69 1.90 -12.70
C ASP A 134 -5.10 1.14 -11.43
N PHE A 135 -5.83 1.80 -10.53
CA PHE A 135 -6.37 1.23 -9.30
C PHE A 135 -7.64 1.96 -8.85
N THR A 136 -8.29 1.45 -7.79
CA THR A 136 -9.48 2.05 -7.19
C THR A 136 -9.27 2.34 -5.71
N LEU A 137 -10.18 3.11 -5.09
CA LEU A 137 -10.13 3.43 -3.65
C LEU A 137 -10.09 2.20 -2.72
N ASP A 138 -10.60 1.04 -3.16
CA ASP A 138 -10.58 -0.20 -2.39
C ASP A 138 -9.18 -0.82 -2.31
N HIS A 139 -8.30 -0.50 -3.25
CA HIS A 139 -6.90 -0.94 -3.23
C HIS A 139 -6.01 -0.08 -2.32
N VAL A 140 -6.51 1.07 -1.85
CA VAL A 140 -5.74 2.01 -1.01
C VAL A 140 -5.65 1.48 0.41
N LEU A 141 -4.43 1.11 0.81
CA LEU A 141 -4.08 0.59 2.13
C LEU A 141 -3.70 1.71 3.11
N ALA A 142 -3.02 2.75 2.64
CA ALA A 142 -2.66 3.88 3.47
C ALA A 142 -2.59 5.17 2.66
N VAL A 143 -2.73 6.31 3.36
CA VAL A 143 -2.44 7.63 2.82
C VAL A 143 -1.22 8.18 3.53
N HIS A 144 -0.22 8.65 2.78
CA HIS A 144 1.05 9.03 3.36
C HIS A 144 0.86 10.19 4.37
N PRO A 145 1.49 10.14 5.57
CA PRO A 145 1.26 11.13 6.63
C PRO A 145 1.50 12.58 6.24
N ILE A 146 2.38 12.83 5.25
CA ILE A 146 2.68 14.18 4.74
C ILE A 146 1.44 14.91 4.21
N HIS A 147 0.38 14.19 3.82
CA HIS A 147 -0.84 14.77 3.27
C HIS A 147 -1.94 14.98 4.31
N ARG A 148 -1.78 14.49 5.54
CA ARG A 148 -2.84 14.50 6.57
C ARG A 148 -3.37 15.90 6.86
N GLU A 149 -2.49 16.89 6.98
CA GLU A 149 -2.90 18.28 7.22
C GLU A 149 -3.78 18.80 6.09
N GLN A 150 -3.33 18.62 4.83
CA GLN A 150 -4.08 19.06 3.65
C GLN A 150 -5.45 18.36 3.55
N LEU A 151 -5.52 17.06 3.88
CA LEU A 151 -6.77 16.30 3.87
C LEU A 151 -7.76 16.86 4.89
N VAL A 152 -7.32 17.09 6.13
CA VAL A 152 -8.16 17.66 7.17
C VAL A 152 -8.63 19.08 6.81
N LEU A 153 -7.76 19.90 6.22
CA LEU A 153 -8.13 21.24 5.74
C LEU A 153 -9.15 21.23 4.59
N SER A 154 -9.33 20.10 3.91
CA SER A 154 -10.30 19.95 2.83
C SER A 154 -11.69 19.49 3.33
N MET A 155 -11.79 19.04 4.58
CA MET A 155 -13.03 18.56 5.18
C MET A 155 -13.96 19.71 5.57
N THR A 156 -15.27 19.44 5.55
CA THR A 156 -16.25 20.36 6.15
C THR A 156 -16.17 20.32 7.68
N PRO A 157 -16.71 21.34 8.39
CA PRO A 157 -16.76 21.30 9.86
C PRO A 157 -17.47 20.06 10.41
N GLU A 158 -18.51 19.58 9.72
CA GLU A 158 -19.25 18.37 10.09
C GLU A 158 -18.39 17.11 9.95
N GLU A 159 -17.64 17.02 8.85
CA GLU A 159 -16.74 15.89 8.59
C GLU A 159 -15.52 15.90 9.52
N VAL A 160 -14.99 17.07 9.88
CA VAL A 160 -13.93 17.16 10.89
C VAL A 160 -14.43 16.61 12.23
N LYS A 161 -15.69 16.90 12.60
CA LYS A 161 -16.30 16.36 13.82
C LYS A 161 -16.45 14.85 13.74
N GLU A 162 -16.94 14.32 12.62
CA GLU A 162 -17.02 12.88 12.37
C GLU A 162 -15.65 12.21 12.47
N PHE A 163 -14.66 12.77 11.78
CA PHE A 163 -13.29 12.27 11.77
C PHE A 163 -12.67 12.28 13.17
N ALA A 164 -12.93 13.32 13.97
CA ALA A 164 -12.47 13.40 15.35
C ALA A 164 -13.12 12.33 16.26
N VAL A 165 -14.40 12.00 16.05
CA VAL A 165 -15.07 10.90 16.77
C VAL A 165 -14.42 9.56 16.43
N TRP A 166 -14.18 9.30 15.14
CA TRP A 166 -13.48 8.10 14.70
C TRP A 166 -12.05 8.01 15.25
N LEU A 167 -11.27 9.09 15.22
CA LEU A 167 -9.95 9.11 15.87
C LEU A 167 -10.01 8.79 17.37
N GLY A 168 -11.14 9.13 18.02
CA GLY A 168 -11.41 8.77 19.40
C GLY A 168 -11.55 7.26 19.61
N THR A 169 -12.13 6.52 18.66
CA THR A 169 -12.30 5.06 18.78
C THR A 169 -10.98 4.31 18.65
N LEU A 170 -10.00 4.88 17.93
CA LEU A 170 -8.67 4.28 17.76
C LEU A 170 -7.75 4.43 18.99
N ARG A 171 -8.14 5.22 20.00
CA ARG A 171 -7.34 5.44 21.22
C ARG A 171 -7.59 4.41 22.31
N ASP A 172 -8.68 3.66 22.19
CA ASP A 172 -9.12 2.66 23.17
C ASP A 172 -8.60 1.25 22.84
N ASP A 173 -7.84 1.10 21.75
CA ASP A 173 -7.06 -0.08 21.33
C ASP A 173 -5.55 0.17 21.57
#